data_AF-A0AAN8JAZ2-F1
#
_entry.id   AF-A0AAN8JAZ2-F1
#
_cell.length_a   1.000
_cell.length_b   1.000
_cell.length_c   1.000
_cell.angle_alpha   90.00
_cell.angle_beta   90.00
_cell.angle_gamma   90.00
#
_symmetry.space_group_name_H-M   'P 1'
#
loop_
_entity.id
_entity.type
_entity.pdbx_description
1 polymer ?
#
loop_
_entity_poly.entity_id
_entity_poly.type
_entity_poly.pdbx_seq_one_letter_code
_entity_poly.pdbx_strand_id
1 'polypeptide(L)'
;MLKFLLVVTLLLNGAFGAKKPNLVEYLSQNQQYSTLVSLVKEAGLVDALTNIRFATLFAPTNDAFAKVPAPVLAELKNDTKALTNVLLNHLTNSTIVSPAIQNNDRVANLIGGNLIFNVGPSDGVTVNGVAISDTDAIVSNGVIHTIDAVLLPADGDILDYLVLHDDQFTDLFAAIIVANLEDALRAGVFTLFAPNDKAFAGILPQLPGATLLDILKYHVVVGNIYSSALSDGQKVTTLNGKDLTVSIKDNVVKINGATVLTADINTNNGVIHVIDTVLIPSS
;
A
#
# COMPACT_ATOMS: atom_id res chain seq x y z
N MET A 1 2.17 15.74 -33.79
CA MET A 1 0.97 15.46 -32.98
C MET A 1 0.10 14.48 -33.74
N LEU A 2 0.13 13.19 -33.38
CA LEU A 2 -0.74 12.19 -33.98
C LEU A 2 -1.48 11.48 -32.83
N LYS A 3 -2.76 11.81 -32.66
CA LYS A 3 -3.66 11.17 -31.70
C LYS A 3 -3.94 9.75 -32.18
N PHE A 4 -3.45 8.74 -31.47
CA PHE A 4 -3.88 7.36 -31.64
C PHE A 4 -5.27 7.20 -31.02
N LEU A 5 -6.28 7.03 -31.87
CA LEU A 5 -7.62 6.60 -31.49
C LEU A 5 -7.63 5.06 -31.55
N LEU A 6 -7.55 4.41 -30.40
CA LEU A 6 -7.68 2.94 -30.30
C LEU A 6 -9.17 2.59 -30.44
N VAL A 7 -9.57 2.12 -31.62
CA VAL A 7 -10.89 1.53 -31.85
C VAL A 7 -10.82 0.06 -31.46
N VAL A 8 -11.47 -0.31 -30.35
CA VAL A 8 -11.65 -1.70 -29.93
C VAL A 8 -12.75 -2.32 -30.79
N THR A 9 -12.37 -3.20 -31.72
CA THR A 9 -13.30 -3.96 -32.54
C THR A 9 -13.86 -5.12 -31.71
N LEU A 10 -15.11 -5.00 -31.26
CA LEU A 10 -15.83 -6.06 -30.55
C LEU A 10 -16.27 -7.13 -31.56
N LEU A 11 -15.58 -8.28 -31.60
CA LEU A 11 -16.06 -9.45 -32.33
C LEU A 11 -17.23 -10.08 -31.55
N LEU A 12 -18.46 -9.77 -31.97
CA LEU A 12 -19.66 -10.49 -31.54
C LEU A 12 -19.66 -11.88 -32.18
N ASN A 13 -19.38 -12.92 -31.38
CA ASN A 13 -19.79 -14.28 -31.67
C ASN A 13 -20.69 -14.80 -30.55
N GLY A 14 -22.00 -14.78 -30.82
CA GLY A 14 -22.98 -15.78 -30.39
C GLY A 14 -23.11 -16.15 -28.91
N ALA A 15 -23.77 -15.29 -28.11
CA ALA A 15 -24.71 -15.71 -27.07
C ALA A 15 -25.63 -14.52 -26.72
N PHE A 16 -26.93 -14.66 -26.96
CA PHE A 16 -27.92 -13.66 -26.54
C PHE A 16 -27.99 -13.62 -24.99
N GLY A 17 -27.37 -12.60 -24.39
CA GLY A 17 -27.97 -11.79 -23.32
C GLY A 17 -28.07 -12.37 -21.90
N ALA A 18 -27.07 -13.07 -21.37
CA ALA A 18 -27.00 -13.25 -19.92
C ALA A 18 -26.58 -11.91 -19.26
N LYS A 19 -27.40 -11.37 -18.36
CA LYS A 19 -27.01 -10.22 -17.51
C LYS A 19 -25.73 -10.61 -16.77
N LYS A 20 -24.67 -9.81 -16.91
CA LYS A 20 -23.43 -10.03 -16.13
C LYS A 20 -23.77 -9.99 -14.64
N PRO A 21 -23.22 -10.90 -13.80
CA PRO A 21 -23.44 -10.84 -12.36
C PRO A 21 -22.94 -9.50 -11.81
N ASN A 22 -23.48 -9.04 -10.67
CA ASN A 22 -22.87 -7.97 -9.88
C ASN A 22 -21.69 -8.51 -9.04
N LEU A 23 -20.98 -7.64 -8.31
CA LEU A 23 -19.86 -8.01 -7.43
C LEU A 23 -20.21 -9.18 -6.50
N VAL A 24 -21.28 -9.06 -5.71
CA VAL A 24 -21.67 -10.07 -4.71
C VAL A 24 -22.09 -11.39 -5.37
N GLU A 25 -22.83 -11.31 -6.49
CA GLU A 25 -23.23 -12.47 -7.29
C GLU A 25 -22.01 -13.21 -7.85
N TYR A 26 -21.04 -12.49 -8.41
CA TYR A 26 -19.81 -13.07 -8.96
C TYR A 26 -18.99 -13.75 -7.86
N LEU A 27 -18.79 -13.09 -6.72
CA LEU A 27 -18.07 -13.68 -5.59
C LEU A 27 -18.75 -14.96 -5.10
N SER A 28 -20.09 -14.96 -5.01
CA SER A 28 -20.88 -16.12 -4.54
C SER A 28 -20.84 -17.31 -5.50
N GLN A 29 -20.57 -17.08 -6.79
CA GLN A 29 -20.41 -18.13 -7.81
C GLN A 29 -19.02 -18.78 -7.79
N ASN A 30 -18.04 -18.17 -7.10
CA ASN A 30 -16.65 -18.60 -7.09
C ASN A 30 -16.24 -19.06 -5.69
N GLN A 31 -15.97 -20.36 -5.52
CA GLN A 31 -15.69 -20.97 -4.22
C GLN A 31 -14.48 -20.36 -3.49
N GLN A 32 -13.51 -19.81 -4.22
CA GLN A 32 -12.32 -19.18 -3.65
C GLN A 32 -12.59 -17.91 -2.84
N TYR A 33 -13.79 -17.33 -2.93
CA TYR A 33 -14.18 -16.14 -2.16
C TYR A 33 -15.23 -16.43 -1.07
N SER A 34 -15.45 -17.70 -0.71
CA SER A 34 -16.48 -18.07 0.26
C SER A 34 -16.31 -17.39 1.62
N THR A 35 -15.08 -17.23 2.11
CA THR A 35 -14.78 -16.48 3.35
C THR A 35 -15.16 -15.00 3.21
N LEU A 36 -14.77 -14.36 2.09
CA LEU A 36 -15.12 -12.96 1.81
C LEU A 36 -16.64 -12.77 1.78
N VAL A 37 -17.37 -13.65 1.11
CA VAL A 37 -18.84 -13.60 1.01
C VAL A 37 -19.49 -13.75 2.39
N SER A 38 -18.97 -14.62 3.26
CA SER A 38 -19.47 -14.75 4.65
C SER A 38 -19.30 -13.44 5.42
N LEU A 39 -18.10 -12.85 5.37
CA LEU A 39 -17.80 -11.61 6.08
C LEU A 39 -18.62 -10.42 5.57
N VAL A 40 -18.84 -10.34 4.25
CA VAL A 40 -19.73 -9.32 3.64
C VAL A 40 -21.17 -9.45 4.14
N LYS A 41 -21.66 -10.68 4.33
CA LYS A 41 -22.99 -10.95 4.91
C LYS A 41 -23.03 -10.57 6.39
N GLU A 42 -22.03 -10.99 7.16
CA GLU A 42 -21.90 -10.70 8.61
C GLU A 42 -21.82 -9.19 8.88
N ALA A 43 -21.12 -8.44 8.02
CA ALA A 43 -21.02 -6.99 8.10
C ALA A 43 -22.26 -6.24 7.56
N GLY A 44 -23.26 -6.95 7.01
CA GLY A 44 -24.47 -6.33 6.45
C GLY A 44 -24.22 -5.50 5.19
N LEU A 45 -23.14 -5.78 4.45
CA LEU A 45 -22.73 -4.99 3.28
C LEU A 45 -23.33 -5.49 1.95
N VAL A 46 -24.11 -6.58 1.95
CA VAL A 46 -24.67 -7.18 0.72
C VAL A 46 -25.45 -6.16 -0.11
N ASP A 47 -26.45 -5.50 0.48
CA ASP A 47 -27.30 -4.57 -0.26
C ASP A 47 -26.50 -3.36 -0.79
N ALA A 48 -25.56 -2.86 0.01
CA ALA A 48 -24.69 -1.76 -0.39
C ALA A 48 -23.81 -2.14 -1.59
N LEU A 49 -23.17 -3.32 -1.57
CA LEU A 49 -22.29 -3.78 -2.64
C LEU A 49 -23.04 -4.30 -3.87
N THR A 50 -24.27 -4.76 -3.73
CA THR A 50 -25.14 -5.09 -4.87
C THR A 50 -25.59 -3.84 -5.60
N ASN A 51 -25.89 -2.75 -4.88
CA ASN A 51 -26.43 -1.51 -5.45
C ASN A 51 -25.39 -0.40 -5.68
N ILE A 52 -24.12 -0.64 -5.37
CA ILE A 52 -23.05 0.31 -5.66
C ILE A 52 -23.01 0.62 -7.16
N ARG A 53 -22.85 1.90 -7.51
CA ARG A 53 -22.92 2.36 -8.91
C ARG A 53 -21.78 1.80 -9.75
N PHE A 54 -20.55 1.94 -9.25
CA PHE A 54 -19.34 1.36 -9.81
C PHE A 54 -18.27 1.29 -8.74
N ALA A 55 -17.46 0.23 -8.76
CA ALA A 55 -16.30 0.07 -7.90
C ALA A 55 -15.23 -0.83 -8.55
N THR A 56 -14.06 -0.84 -7.95
CA THR A 56 -13.07 -1.90 -8.15
C THR A 56 -12.92 -2.63 -6.82
N LEU A 57 -13.08 -3.94 -6.82
CA LEU A 57 -12.86 -4.78 -5.64
C LEU A 57 -11.55 -5.54 -5.81
N PHE A 58 -10.65 -5.38 -4.85
CA PHE A 58 -9.49 -6.24 -4.69
C PHE A 58 -9.90 -7.41 -3.79
N ALA A 59 -10.30 -8.53 -4.38
CA ALA A 59 -10.94 -9.64 -3.69
C ALA A 59 -9.89 -10.61 -3.09
N PRO A 60 -9.71 -10.64 -1.77
CA PRO A 60 -8.86 -11.64 -1.12
C PRO A 60 -9.48 -13.04 -1.26
N THR A 61 -8.66 -14.01 -1.62
CA THR A 61 -9.03 -15.43 -1.65
C THR A 61 -9.18 -16.01 -0.24
N ASN A 62 -9.74 -17.21 -0.14
CA ASN A 62 -9.77 -17.96 1.12
C ASN A 62 -8.35 -18.17 1.69
N ASP A 63 -7.36 -18.41 0.82
CA ASP A 63 -5.96 -18.56 1.22
C ASP A 63 -5.38 -17.24 1.74
N ALA A 64 -5.78 -16.10 1.17
CA ALA A 64 -5.42 -14.78 1.69
C ALA A 64 -5.91 -14.58 3.13
N PHE A 65 -7.16 -14.97 3.43
CA PHE A 65 -7.68 -14.94 4.79
C PHE A 65 -6.99 -15.93 5.72
N ALA A 66 -6.57 -17.10 5.21
CA ALA A 66 -5.84 -18.09 6.01
C ALA A 66 -4.45 -17.60 6.46
N LYS A 67 -3.86 -16.63 5.73
CA LYS A 67 -2.60 -15.96 6.12
C LYS A 67 -2.78 -14.91 7.22
N VAL A 68 -4.01 -14.46 7.50
CA VAL A 68 -4.26 -13.48 8.57
C VAL A 68 -4.06 -14.15 9.92
N PRO A 69 -3.25 -13.57 10.83
CA PRO A 69 -3.06 -14.13 12.16
C PRO A 69 -4.39 -14.31 12.90
N ALA A 70 -4.58 -15.47 13.53
CA ALA A 70 -5.83 -15.81 14.20
C ALA A 70 -6.30 -14.77 15.25
N PRO A 71 -5.41 -14.13 16.04
CA PRO A 71 -5.84 -13.06 16.96
C PRO A 71 -6.46 -11.87 16.23
N VAL A 72 -5.85 -11.43 15.11
CA VAL A 72 -6.35 -10.31 14.30
C VAL A 72 -7.72 -10.66 13.71
N LEU A 73 -7.86 -11.87 13.14
CA LEU A 73 -9.14 -12.29 12.58
C LEU A 73 -10.25 -12.39 13.65
N ALA A 74 -9.91 -12.83 14.87
CA ALA A 74 -10.86 -12.89 15.98
C ALA A 74 -11.29 -11.49 16.45
N GLU A 75 -10.36 -10.55 16.52
CA GLU A 75 -10.63 -9.15 16.84
C GLU A 75 -11.56 -8.51 15.81
N LEU A 76 -11.26 -8.68 14.51
CA LEU A 76 -12.12 -8.20 13.43
C LEU A 76 -13.54 -8.75 13.52
N LYS A 77 -13.71 -10.04 13.85
CA LYS A 77 -15.04 -10.65 14.00
C LYS A 77 -15.82 -10.11 15.20
N ASN A 78 -15.13 -9.64 16.23
CA ASN A 78 -15.76 -9.08 17.43
C ASN A 78 -16.05 -7.57 17.32
N ASP A 79 -15.42 -6.88 16.36
CA ASP A 79 -15.67 -5.47 16.06
C ASP A 79 -16.23 -5.32 14.63
N THR A 80 -17.56 -5.22 14.54
CA THR A 80 -18.26 -5.04 13.26
C THR A 80 -17.81 -3.77 12.52
N LYS A 81 -17.41 -2.71 13.22
CA LYS A 81 -16.92 -1.48 12.59
C LYS A 81 -15.55 -1.72 11.99
N ALA A 82 -14.65 -2.37 12.72
CA ALA A 82 -13.33 -2.75 12.21
C ALA A 82 -13.45 -3.69 11.02
N LEU A 83 -14.31 -4.72 11.09
CA LEU A 83 -14.59 -5.62 9.97
C LEU A 83 -15.11 -4.86 8.74
N THR A 84 -16.08 -3.97 8.95
CA THR A 84 -16.62 -3.13 7.86
C THR A 84 -15.53 -2.29 7.22
N ASN A 85 -14.66 -1.67 8.03
CA ASN A 85 -13.55 -0.89 7.53
C ASN A 85 -12.55 -1.72 6.74
N VAL A 86 -12.19 -2.92 7.20
CA VAL A 86 -11.35 -3.86 6.45
C VAL A 86 -12.00 -4.21 5.11
N LEU A 87 -13.28 -4.59 5.10
CA LEU A 87 -13.96 -4.96 3.86
C LEU A 87 -14.03 -3.79 2.88
N LEU A 88 -14.37 -2.59 3.35
CA LEU A 88 -14.44 -1.38 2.52
C LEU A 88 -13.07 -0.86 2.07
N ASN A 89 -11.99 -1.17 2.80
CA ASN A 89 -10.62 -0.87 2.37
C ASN A 89 -10.24 -1.59 1.07
N HIS A 90 -10.87 -2.73 0.77
CA HIS A 90 -10.64 -3.48 -0.47
C HIS A 90 -11.37 -2.90 -1.69
N LEU A 91 -12.16 -1.85 -1.52
CA LEU A 91 -12.92 -1.24 -2.61
C LEU A 91 -12.44 0.18 -2.90
N THR A 92 -12.45 0.55 -4.18
CA THR A 92 -12.32 1.93 -4.64
C THR A 92 -13.65 2.46 -5.13
N ASN A 93 -13.78 3.79 -5.18
CA ASN A 93 -14.95 4.47 -5.74
C ASN A 93 -14.90 4.66 -7.26
N SER A 94 -14.04 3.91 -7.97
CA SER A 94 -13.81 4.02 -9.40
C SER A 94 -13.65 2.63 -10.01
N THR A 95 -13.83 2.50 -11.32
CA THR A 95 -13.55 1.25 -12.04
C THR A 95 -12.18 1.33 -12.68
N ILE A 96 -11.28 0.46 -12.25
CA ILE A 96 -9.88 0.42 -12.64
C ILE A 96 -9.62 -0.95 -13.23
N VAL A 97 -9.22 -0.98 -14.49
CA VAL A 97 -8.72 -2.18 -15.18
C VAL A 97 -7.19 -2.20 -15.12
N SER A 98 -6.58 -3.37 -15.19
CA SER A 98 -5.13 -3.54 -15.02
C SER A 98 -4.29 -2.64 -15.95
N PRO A 99 -4.64 -2.40 -17.23
CA PRO A 99 -3.85 -1.53 -18.11
C PRO A 99 -3.92 -0.04 -17.74
N ALA A 100 -4.87 0.36 -16.89
CA ALA A 100 -5.02 1.73 -16.43
C ALA A 100 -4.19 2.03 -15.17
N ILE A 101 -3.68 0.99 -14.49
CA ILE A 101 -2.89 1.13 -13.27
C ILE A 101 -1.48 1.61 -13.65
N GLN A 102 -1.02 2.67 -12.99
CA GLN A 102 0.32 3.21 -13.14
C GLN A 102 1.11 3.04 -11.84
N ASN A 103 2.44 3.04 -11.97
CA ASN A 103 3.32 2.92 -10.82
C ASN A 103 3.19 4.14 -9.90
N ASN A 104 3.04 3.89 -8.60
CA ASN A 104 2.76 4.88 -7.55
C ASN A 104 1.38 5.55 -7.65
N ASP A 105 0.42 4.97 -8.39
CA ASP A 105 -0.95 5.48 -8.37
C ASP A 105 -1.51 5.43 -6.95
N ARG A 106 -2.15 6.53 -6.55
CA ARG A 106 -2.83 6.66 -5.25
C ARG A 106 -4.32 6.84 -5.49
N VAL A 107 -5.11 5.86 -5.08
CA VAL A 107 -6.56 5.83 -5.31
C VAL A 107 -7.30 5.74 -3.99
N ALA A 108 -8.31 6.60 -3.81
CA ALA A 108 -9.15 6.58 -2.62
C ALA A 108 -9.88 5.23 -2.47
N ASN A 109 -9.81 4.66 -1.27
CA ASN A 109 -10.66 3.53 -0.87
C ASN A 109 -12.01 4.04 -0.35
N LEU A 110 -12.92 3.13 0.03
CA LEU A 110 -14.24 3.51 0.55
C LEU A 110 -14.27 3.94 2.02
N ILE A 111 -13.13 3.94 2.72
CA ILE A 111 -13.01 4.40 4.12
C ILE A 111 -12.32 5.76 4.25
N GLY A 112 -12.00 6.42 3.14
CA GLY A 112 -11.35 7.74 3.11
C GLY A 112 -9.82 7.71 3.18
N GLY A 113 -9.21 6.52 3.20
CA GLY A 113 -7.78 6.32 3.00
C GLY A 113 -7.43 6.10 1.52
N ASN A 114 -6.22 5.61 1.25
CA ASN A 114 -5.80 5.31 -0.12
C ASN A 114 -5.24 3.89 -0.26
N LEU A 115 -5.44 3.32 -1.44
CA LEU A 115 -4.69 2.20 -1.97
C LEU A 115 -3.59 2.76 -2.88
N ILE A 116 -2.37 2.27 -2.70
CA ILE A 116 -1.20 2.64 -3.48
C ILE A 116 -0.83 1.46 -4.37
N PHE A 117 -0.68 1.73 -5.67
CA PHE A 117 -0.37 0.72 -6.66
C PHE A 117 1.08 0.81 -7.10
N ASN A 118 1.68 -0.34 -7.36
CA ASN A 118 2.98 -0.42 -8.00
C ASN A 118 2.91 -1.31 -9.23
N VAL A 119 3.72 -0.97 -10.23
CA VAL A 119 3.87 -1.75 -11.46
C VAL A 119 5.35 -2.07 -11.61
N GLY A 120 5.71 -3.30 -11.27
CA GLY A 120 7.08 -3.81 -11.33
C GLY A 120 7.34 -4.64 -12.59
N PRO A 121 8.56 -4.64 -13.14
CA PRO A 121 8.92 -5.49 -14.26
C PRO A 121 8.92 -6.99 -13.90
N SER A 122 9.15 -7.33 -12.63
CA SER A 122 9.13 -8.71 -12.08
C SER A 122 7.88 -9.02 -11.27
N ASP A 123 7.34 -8.04 -10.56
CA ASP A 123 6.33 -8.27 -9.51
C ASP A 123 4.89 -8.09 -10.03
N GLY A 124 4.75 -7.75 -11.32
CA GLY A 124 3.47 -7.44 -11.92
C GLY A 124 2.84 -6.20 -11.30
N VAL A 125 1.52 -6.21 -11.15
CA VAL A 125 0.79 -5.14 -10.48
C VAL A 125 0.55 -5.53 -9.03
N THR A 126 0.86 -4.62 -8.11
CA THR A 126 0.57 -4.79 -6.69
C THR A 126 -0.32 -3.66 -6.17
N VAL A 127 -1.03 -3.94 -5.08
CA VAL A 127 -1.84 -2.97 -4.32
C VAL A 127 -1.45 -3.06 -2.85
N ASN A 128 -0.96 -1.96 -2.28
CA ASN A 128 -0.37 -1.91 -0.95
C ASN A 128 0.68 -3.03 -0.71
N GLY A 129 1.47 -3.37 -1.74
CA GLY A 129 2.50 -4.40 -1.72
C GLY A 129 2.00 -5.82 -1.91
N VAL A 130 0.68 -6.03 -1.99
CA VAL A 130 0.05 -7.33 -2.24
C VAL A 130 -0.08 -7.55 -3.74
N ALA A 131 0.37 -8.71 -4.23
CA ALA A 131 0.30 -9.05 -5.64
C ALA A 131 -1.15 -9.25 -6.09
N ILE A 132 -1.47 -8.74 -7.29
CA ILE A 132 -2.73 -9.02 -7.95
C ILE A 132 -2.56 -10.26 -8.83
N SER A 133 -3.17 -11.38 -8.44
CA SER A 133 -2.96 -12.68 -9.06
C SER A 133 -3.81 -12.91 -10.31
N ASP A 134 -5.05 -12.40 -10.31
CA ASP A 134 -5.94 -12.39 -11.48
C ASP A 134 -6.52 -11.00 -11.65
N THR A 135 -6.61 -10.54 -12.90
CA THR A 135 -7.04 -9.19 -13.23
C THR A 135 -8.30 -9.17 -14.07
N ASP A 136 -9.00 -8.04 -14.02
CA ASP A 136 -10.02 -7.65 -15.01
C ASP A 136 -11.25 -8.56 -15.10
N ALA A 137 -11.73 -9.10 -13.97
CA ALA A 137 -13.05 -9.72 -13.92
C ALA A 137 -14.16 -8.65 -13.96
N ILE A 138 -14.66 -8.36 -15.18
CA ILE A 138 -15.66 -7.32 -15.42
C ILE A 138 -17.07 -7.82 -15.06
N VAL A 139 -17.69 -7.18 -14.07
CA VAL A 139 -19.05 -7.42 -13.58
C VAL A 139 -20.00 -6.26 -13.95
N SER A 140 -21.29 -6.37 -13.61
CA SER A 140 -22.29 -5.35 -13.98
C SER A 140 -22.15 -4.01 -13.24
N ASN A 141 -21.53 -4.01 -12.06
CA ASN A 141 -21.34 -2.83 -11.22
C ASN A 141 -19.87 -2.59 -10.82
N GLY A 142 -18.91 -3.07 -11.62
CA GLY A 142 -17.49 -2.86 -11.33
C GLY A 142 -16.51 -3.83 -12.00
N VAL A 143 -15.31 -3.87 -11.44
CA VAL A 143 -14.23 -4.80 -11.79
C VAL A 143 -13.74 -5.49 -10.52
N ILE A 144 -13.36 -6.77 -10.63
CA ILE A 144 -12.72 -7.53 -9.56
C ILE A 144 -11.29 -7.87 -9.99
N HIS A 145 -10.35 -7.66 -9.07
CA HIS A 145 -8.97 -8.15 -9.14
C HIS A 145 -8.74 -9.10 -7.97
N THR A 146 -8.22 -10.29 -8.20
CA THR A 146 -7.92 -11.26 -7.13
C THR A 146 -6.60 -10.89 -6.47
N ILE A 147 -6.55 -10.94 -5.13
CA ILE A 147 -5.32 -10.75 -4.35
C ILE A 147 -5.10 -11.91 -3.38
N ASP A 148 -3.85 -12.12 -2.99
CA ASP A 148 -3.43 -13.26 -2.16
C ASP A 148 -3.13 -12.89 -0.70
N ALA A 149 -3.43 -11.66 -0.27
CA ALA A 149 -3.40 -11.21 1.11
C ALA A 149 -4.57 -10.26 1.42
N VAL A 150 -4.92 -10.10 2.69
CA VAL A 150 -5.96 -9.17 3.13
C VAL A 150 -5.36 -7.77 3.31
N LEU A 151 -5.97 -6.76 2.69
CA LEU A 151 -5.61 -5.36 2.83
C LEU A 151 -6.18 -4.80 4.15
N LEU A 152 -5.33 -4.71 5.16
CA LEU A 152 -5.68 -4.01 6.40
C LEU A 152 -5.67 -2.48 6.18
N PRO A 153 -6.61 -1.73 6.78
CA PRO A 153 -6.58 -0.27 6.78
C PRO A 153 -5.25 0.25 7.34
N ALA A 154 -4.71 1.30 6.72
CA ALA A 154 -3.56 2.01 7.26
C ALA A 154 -3.96 2.97 8.39
N ASP A 155 -3.06 3.18 9.34
CA ASP A 155 -3.20 4.12 10.47
C ASP A 155 -2.88 5.57 10.07
N GLY A 156 -3.52 6.05 8.99
CA GLY A 156 -3.29 7.39 8.46
C GLY A 156 -2.14 7.45 7.46
N ASP A 157 -1.64 8.65 7.21
CA ASP A 157 -0.48 8.87 6.36
C ASP A 157 0.84 8.72 7.14
N ILE A 158 2.00 8.86 6.48
CA ILE A 158 3.31 8.68 7.12
C ILE A 158 3.42 9.47 8.43
N LEU A 159 2.99 10.73 8.46
CA LEU A 159 3.15 11.57 9.65
C LEU A 159 2.14 11.20 10.72
N ASP A 160 0.92 10.82 10.34
CA ASP A 160 -0.08 10.33 11.29
C ASP A 160 0.42 9.05 11.97
N TYR A 161 1.04 8.14 11.21
CA TYR A 161 1.65 6.92 11.73
C TYR A 161 2.75 7.23 12.76
N LEU A 162 3.67 8.15 12.45
CA LEU A 162 4.74 8.53 13.40
C LEU A 162 4.17 9.12 14.70
N VAL A 163 3.07 9.88 14.62
CA VAL A 163 2.39 10.45 15.79
C VAL A 163 1.69 9.38 16.63
N LEU A 164 1.06 8.39 15.98
CA LEU A 164 0.36 7.30 16.66
C LEU A 164 1.33 6.31 17.32
N HIS A 165 2.57 6.23 16.85
CA HIS A 165 3.65 5.38 17.35
C HIS A 165 4.75 6.21 18.03
N ASP A 166 4.34 7.11 18.93
CA ASP A 166 5.22 8.02 19.67
C ASP A 166 6.20 7.29 20.61
N ASP A 167 5.96 6.01 20.92
CA ASP A 167 6.87 5.14 21.65
C ASP A 167 8.18 4.84 20.90
N GLN A 168 8.20 5.10 19.59
CA GLN A 168 9.33 4.79 18.71
C GLN A 168 9.78 5.93 17.80
N PHE A 169 8.98 6.97 17.56
CA PHE A 169 9.26 8.00 16.56
C PHE A 169 9.13 9.44 17.06
N THR A 170 9.20 9.67 18.37
CA THR A 170 9.11 11.03 18.95
C THR A 170 10.19 11.95 18.39
N ASP A 171 11.45 11.49 18.31
CA ASP A 171 12.58 12.31 17.88
C ASP A 171 12.54 12.59 16.36
N LEU A 172 12.19 11.58 15.57
CA LEU A 172 12.05 11.72 14.12
C LEU A 172 10.93 12.71 13.77
N PHE A 173 9.77 12.57 14.41
CA PHE A 173 8.64 13.45 14.18
C PHE A 173 8.99 14.89 14.56
N ALA A 174 9.60 15.11 15.74
CA ALA A 174 10.05 16.43 16.16
C ALA A 174 11.05 17.06 15.17
N ALA A 175 11.99 16.26 14.63
CA ALA A 175 12.94 16.72 13.63
C ALA A 175 12.24 17.17 12.32
N ILE A 176 11.21 16.44 11.88
CA ILE A 176 10.40 16.79 10.70
C ILE A 176 9.71 18.14 10.88
N ILE A 177 9.13 18.40 12.06
CA ILE A 177 8.52 19.70 12.41
C ILE A 177 9.56 20.82 12.33
N VAL A 178 10.71 20.65 13.00
CA VAL A 178 11.78 21.67 13.01
C VAL A 178 12.29 21.98 11.61
N ALA A 179 12.32 20.98 10.72
CA ALA A 179 12.74 21.13 9.33
C ALA A 179 11.63 21.63 8.38
N ASN A 180 10.39 21.81 8.85
CA ASN A 180 9.22 22.18 8.06
C ASN A 180 8.99 21.25 6.84
N LEU A 181 9.11 19.93 7.04
CA LEU A 181 8.93 18.93 5.97
C LEU A 181 7.52 18.36 5.86
N GLU A 182 6.60 18.76 6.74
CA GLU A 182 5.28 18.13 6.89
C GLU A 182 4.47 18.16 5.60
N ASP A 183 4.25 19.37 5.04
CA ASP A 183 3.46 19.55 3.83
C ASP A 183 4.05 18.79 2.64
N ALA A 184 5.39 18.77 2.53
CA ALA A 184 6.08 18.07 1.47
C ALA A 184 5.87 16.55 1.56
N LEU A 185 5.94 16.00 2.78
CA LEU A 185 5.75 14.56 3.02
C LEU A 185 4.29 14.12 2.84
N ARG A 186 3.31 14.96 3.18
CA ARG A 186 1.88 14.65 2.96
C ARG A 186 1.46 14.75 1.49
N ALA A 187 2.11 15.61 0.71
CA ALA A 187 1.73 15.87 -0.68
C ALA A 187 2.06 14.72 -1.65
N GLY A 188 3.15 13.99 -1.40
CA GLY A 188 3.68 12.96 -2.29
C GLY A 188 3.38 11.53 -1.85
N VAL A 189 3.87 10.59 -2.67
CA VAL A 189 3.97 9.17 -2.31
C VAL A 189 5.43 8.86 -2.03
N PHE A 190 5.74 8.32 -0.85
CA PHE A 190 7.12 8.16 -0.40
C PHE A 190 7.41 6.80 0.24
N THR A 191 8.67 6.41 0.18
CA THR A 191 9.25 5.42 1.07
C THR A 191 10.06 6.18 2.12
N LEU A 192 9.68 6.05 3.39
CA LEU A 192 10.43 6.60 4.51
C LEU A 192 11.23 5.50 5.19
N PHE A 193 12.56 5.65 5.21
CA PHE A 193 13.41 4.86 6.09
C PHE A 193 13.46 5.56 7.46
N ALA A 194 12.58 5.18 8.38
CA ALA A 194 12.36 5.87 9.65
C ALA A 194 13.30 5.33 10.75
N PRO A 195 14.29 6.12 11.22
CA PRO A 195 15.05 5.73 12.40
C PRO A 195 14.15 5.79 13.62
N ASN A 196 14.20 4.76 14.47
CA ASN A 196 13.51 4.83 15.75
C ASN A 196 14.26 5.73 16.75
N ASP A 197 13.63 6.05 17.88
CA ASP A 197 14.19 6.94 18.89
C ASP A 197 15.52 6.42 19.48
N LYS A 198 15.73 5.10 19.52
CA LYS A 198 17.03 4.51 19.91
C LYS A 198 18.15 4.88 18.93
N ALA A 199 17.83 4.97 17.63
CA ALA A 199 18.77 5.42 16.61
C ALA A 199 19.07 6.92 16.73
N PHE A 200 18.06 7.74 17.07
CA PHE A 200 18.19 9.19 17.23
C PHE A 200 18.98 9.62 18.45
N ALA A 201 18.86 8.88 19.56
CA ALA A 201 19.54 9.17 20.82
C ALA A 201 21.08 9.32 20.68
N GLY A 202 21.68 8.80 19.61
CA GLY A 202 23.11 8.89 19.33
C GLY A 202 23.60 10.12 18.53
N ILE A 203 22.72 10.90 17.88
CA ILE A 203 23.16 11.74 16.75
C ILE A 203 22.84 13.25 16.86
N LEU A 204 21.81 13.66 17.61
CA LEU A 204 21.41 15.06 17.74
C LEU A 204 22.52 16.02 18.23
N PRO A 205 23.46 15.61 19.13
CA PRO A 205 24.56 16.48 19.54
C PRO A 205 25.72 16.60 18.53
N GLN A 206 25.73 15.80 17.46
CA GLN A 206 26.94 15.59 16.63
C GLN A 206 26.71 15.77 15.12
N LEU A 207 25.61 16.39 14.70
CA LEU A 207 25.30 16.49 13.27
C LEU A 207 26.39 17.27 12.51
N PRO A 208 27.14 16.61 11.60
CA PRO A 208 28.33 17.17 10.99
C PRO A 208 27.96 18.06 9.80
N GLY A 209 27.87 19.38 9.98
CA GLY A 209 27.85 20.41 8.91
C GLY A 209 26.69 20.40 7.90
N ALA A 210 26.00 19.27 7.71
CA ALA A 210 24.78 19.13 6.92
C ALA A 210 23.58 19.65 7.74
N THR A 211 22.67 20.34 7.07
CA THR A 211 21.44 20.81 7.71
C THR A 211 20.55 19.63 8.09
N LEU A 212 19.81 19.73 9.20
CA LEU A 212 18.80 18.73 9.59
C LEU A 212 17.86 18.38 8.42
N LEU A 213 17.48 19.38 7.63
CA LEU A 213 16.66 19.22 6.43
C LEU A 213 17.30 18.28 5.40
N ASP A 214 18.60 18.37 5.15
CA ASP A 214 19.32 17.51 4.20
C ASP A 214 19.35 16.06 4.67
N ILE A 215 19.56 15.86 5.98
CA ILE A 215 19.54 14.54 6.61
C ILE A 215 18.16 13.92 6.50
N LEU A 216 17.09 14.64 6.84
CA LEU A 216 15.73 14.11 6.76
C LEU A 216 15.33 13.77 5.32
N LYS A 217 15.69 14.61 4.35
CA LYS A 217 15.48 14.30 2.92
C LYS A 217 16.25 13.06 2.47
N TYR A 218 17.37 12.73 3.09
CA TYR A 218 18.14 11.52 2.80
C TYR A 218 17.49 10.23 3.31
N HIS A 219 16.53 10.33 4.23
CA HIS A 219 15.72 9.20 4.69
C HIS A 219 14.49 8.94 3.81
N VAL A 220 14.21 9.83 2.85
CA VAL A 220 12.98 9.82 2.08
C VAL A 220 13.30 9.51 0.62
N VAL A 221 12.64 8.51 0.07
CA VAL A 221 12.70 8.17 -1.36
C VAL A 221 11.35 8.45 -2.01
N VAL A 222 11.35 9.02 -3.21
CA VAL A 222 10.12 9.28 -3.97
C VAL A 222 9.59 7.96 -4.54
N GLY A 223 8.29 7.73 -4.37
CA GLY A 223 7.61 6.50 -4.76
C GLY A 223 7.47 5.51 -3.60
N ASN A 224 6.61 4.52 -3.80
CA ASN A 224 6.30 3.49 -2.82
C ASN A 224 7.10 2.23 -3.14
N ILE A 225 8.05 1.87 -2.29
CA ILE A 225 9.00 0.78 -2.53
C ILE A 225 8.95 -0.20 -1.37
N TYR A 226 8.33 -1.35 -1.60
CA TYR A 226 8.30 -2.47 -0.67
C TYR A 226 9.62 -3.23 -0.65
N SER A 227 9.87 -3.93 0.45
CA SER A 227 11.07 -4.75 0.62
C SER A 227 11.18 -5.84 -0.45
N SER A 228 10.06 -6.36 -0.93
CA SER A 228 9.99 -7.36 -2.02
C SER A 228 10.49 -6.85 -3.36
N ALA A 229 10.39 -5.54 -3.61
CA ALA A 229 10.88 -4.90 -4.82
C ALA A 229 12.37 -4.50 -4.73
N LEU A 230 13.02 -4.74 -3.58
CA LEU A 230 14.42 -4.43 -3.37
C LEU A 230 15.32 -5.59 -3.77
N SER A 231 16.45 -5.28 -4.42
CA SER A 231 17.49 -6.22 -4.78
C SER A 231 18.83 -5.89 -4.10
N ASP A 232 19.66 -6.90 -3.84
CA ASP A 232 20.99 -6.69 -3.28
C ASP A 232 21.85 -5.82 -4.20
N GLY A 233 22.53 -4.82 -3.63
CA GLY A 233 23.33 -3.83 -4.35
C GLY A 233 22.52 -2.76 -5.10
N GLN A 234 21.18 -2.78 -5.01
CA GLN A 234 20.33 -1.76 -5.63
C GLN A 234 20.64 -0.37 -5.04
N LYS A 235 20.63 0.64 -5.90
CA LYS A 235 20.66 2.04 -5.49
C LYS A 235 19.27 2.64 -5.58
N VAL A 236 18.87 3.38 -4.56
CA VAL A 236 17.62 4.15 -4.52
C VAL A 236 17.92 5.62 -4.28
N THR A 237 17.48 6.49 -5.16
CA THR A 237 17.74 7.93 -5.07
C THR A 237 16.77 8.59 -4.11
N THR A 238 17.31 9.33 -3.15
CA THR A 238 16.54 10.01 -2.10
C THR A 238 16.10 11.41 -2.51
N LEU A 239 15.27 12.04 -1.68
CA LEU A 239 14.75 13.38 -1.90
C LEU A 239 15.85 14.46 -1.82
N ASN A 240 17.02 14.17 -1.24
CA ASN A 240 18.18 15.07 -1.32
C ASN A 240 19.04 14.87 -2.58
N GLY A 241 18.68 13.90 -3.43
CA GLY A 241 19.36 13.59 -4.69
C GLY A 241 20.55 12.63 -4.57
N LYS A 242 20.92 12.19 -3.36
CA LYS A 242 21.94 11.17 -3.14
C LYS A 242 21.32 9.77 -3.06
N ASP A 243 22.11 8.76 -3.39
CA ASP A 243 21.66 7.37 -3.40
C ASP A 243 21.86 6.67 -2.05
N LEU A 244 20.88 5.87 -1.65
CA LEU A 244 21.06 4.81 -0.66
C LEU A 244 21.39 3.52 -1.37
N THR A 245 22.29 2.73 -0.80
CA THR A 245 22.62 1.39 -1.26
C THR A 245 21.92 0.36 -0.40
N VAL A 246 21.18 -0.53 -1.06
CA VAL A 246 20.55 -1.70 -0.44
C VAL A 246 21.58 -2.82 -0.34
N SER A 247 21.63 -3.49 0.80
CA SER A 247 22.39 -4.72 0.98
C SER A 247 21.50 -5.78 1.61
N ILE A 248 21.41 -6.96 0.99
CA ILE A 248 20.58 -8.07 1.45
C ILE A 248 21.50 -9.26 1.70
N LYS A 249 21.65 -9.65 2.96
CA LYS A 249 22.47 -10.80 3.35
C LYS A 249 21.76 -11.61 4.43
N ASP A 250 21.67 -12.91 4.24
CA ASP A 250 21.05 -13.84 5.21
C ASP A 250 19.61 -13.40 5.60
N ASN A 251 18.82 -12.93 4.62
CA ASN A 251 17.49 -12.32 4.77
C ASN A 251 17.43 -11.04 5.63
N VAL A 252 18.57 -10.44 5.95
CA VAL A 252 18.66 -9.13 6.61
C VAL A 252 18.86 -8.05 5.56
N VAL A 253 17.91 -7.12 5.47
CA VAL A 253 18.01 -5.94 4.62
C VAL A 253 18.71 -4.82 5.38
N LYS A 254 19.67 -4.17 4.70
CA LYS A 254 20.36 -2.99 5.19
C LYS A 254 20.33 -1.87 4.16
N ILE A 255 20.29 -0.64 4.66
CA ILE A 255 20.27 0.59 3.86
C ILE A 255 21.47 1.43 4.28
N ASN A 256 22.49 1.52 3.42
CA ASN A 256 23.78 2.14 3.76
C ASN A 256 24.38 1.63 5.10
N GLY A 257 24.15 0.36 5.42
CA GLY A 257 24.63 -0.28 6.65
C GLY A 257 23.65 -0.24 7.84
N ALA A 258 22.64 0.64 7.81
CA ALA A 258 21.55 0.65 8.79
C ALA A 258 20.66 -0.59 8.62
N THR A 259 20.36 -1.30 9.69
CA THR A 259 19.52 -2.51 9.64
C THR A 259 18.05 -2.13 9.59
N VAL A 260 17.29 -2.72 8.66
CA VAL A 260 15.83 -2.62 8.66
C VAL A 260 15.27 -3.54 9.75
N LEU A 261 14.65 -2.95 10.77
CA LEU A 261 14.07 -3.64 11.91
C LEU A 261 12.64 -4.12 11.64
N THR A 262 11.88 -3.33 10.89
CA THR A 262 10.51 -3.64 10.49
C THR A 262 10.31 -3.04 9.10
N ALA A 263 9.87 -3.85 8.16
CA ALA A 263 9.65 -3.44 6.78
C ALA A 263 8.15 -3.38 6.46
N ASP A 264 7.83 -2.69 5.38
CA ASP A 264 6.52 -2.75 4.72
C ASP A 264 5.33 -2.27 5.57
N ILE A 265 5.55 -1.24 6.40
CA ILE A 265 4.46 -0.57 7.12
C ILE A 265 3.69 0.30 6.14
N ASN A 266 2.49 -0.12 5.79
CA ASN A 266 1.61 0.59 4.87
C ASN A 266 1.01 1.86 5.50
N THR A 267 1.04 2.96 4.75
CA THR A 267 0.40 4.23 5.11
C THR A 267 -0.43 4.75 3.91
N ASN A 268 -1.31 5.73 4.14
CA ASN A 268 -2.17 6.30 3.09
C ASN A 268 -1.42 7.09 2.01
N ASN A 269 -0.12 7.37 2.18
CA ASN A 269 0.70 8.09 1.22
C ASN A 269 2.12 7.49 1.08
N GLY A 270 2.31 6.22 1.41
CA GLY A 270 3.61 5.58 1.25
C GLY A 270 3.83 4.35 2.11
N VAL A 271 5.10 3.99 2.26
CA VAL A 271 5.56 2.88 3.08
C VAL A 271 6.67 3.33 4.02
N ILE A 272 6.65 2.82 5.25
CA ILE A 272 7.70 3.04 6.23
C ILE A 272 8.51 1.75 6.40
N HIS A 273 9.84 1.90 6.38
CA HIS A 273 10.81 0.89 6.81
C HIS A 273 11.54 1.42 8.04
N VAL A 274 11.35 0.78 9.19
CA VAL A 274 11.99 1.17 10.44
C VAL A 274 13.46 0.75 10.41
N ILE A 275 14.36 1.66 10.74
CA ILE A 275 15.81 1.39 10.75
C ILE A 275 16.44 1.66 12.13
N ASP A 276 17.56 0.99 12.40
CA ASP A 276 18.29 1.08 13.68
C ASP A 276 19.31 2.22 13.77
N THR A 277 19.53 2.95 12.67
CA THR A 277 20.60 3.94 12.55
C THR A 277 20.12 5.12 11.71
N VAL A 278 20.43 6.35 12.13
CA VAL A 278 20.17 7.55 11.31
C VAL A 278 21.12 7.57 10.12
N LEU A 279 20.57 7.69 8.92
CA LEU A 279 21.31 7.79 7.66
C LEU A 279 21.93 9.18 7.53
N ILE A 280 23.26 9.23 7.43
CA ILE A 280 24.00 10.47 7.22
C ILE A 280 24.47 10.54 5.77
N PRO A 281 24.12 11.59 5.02
CA PRO A 281 24.63 11.79 3.66
C PRO A 281 26.16 11.94 3.69
N SER A 282 26.89 11.16 2.90
CA SER A 282 28.34 11.39 2.73
C SER A 282 28.57 12.76 2.09
N SER A 283 29.54 13.52 2.60
CA SER A 283 29.88 14.88 2.13
C SER A 283 30.18 14.92 0.63
#